data_AF-A0A381QZX0-F1
#
_entry.id   AF-A0A381QZX0-F1
#
_cell.length_a   1.000
_cell.length_b   1.000
_cell.length_c   1.000
_cell.angle_alpha   90.00
_cell.angle_beta   90.00
_cell.angle_gamma   90.00
#
_symmetry.space_group_name_H-M   'P 1'
#
loop_
_entity.id
_entity.type
_entity.pdbx_description
1 polymer ?
#
loop_
_entity_poly.entity_id
_entity_poly.type
_entity_poly.pdbx_seq_one_letter_code
_entity_poly.pdbx_strand_id
1 'polypeptide(L)'
;VVDRPLLDGVTVLDLASVGPAVRASRWLADWGADVIKVGPVPRDAGVQIVPPPYAYSAHRGMRRVLLDLKSDGGREAFLRLATTADVVIESFRPGVVDRLGIGHEAVRARNPGIVYCSTTGYGQSGPRAGWAGHDLNYLAVGGYLHCSGRDCDGGPALPGATVADSAGGGLQAVAAICAALAARAVTGEGTRLDVSIADGVLSLMSLAVDEYLAEGTRPGPRHGLLTGRYAWYDVYRAADDGWLAVGAIEPHFFANLCRALGCDRWIDHQYDDEAIDAMRSDFAAAFARRSRDEWVADLGPADTCVSAVHDITEVVDDEQFRARGLFTEVVHPTAGLIAQVAAPLAGQVDATTLAVHDQAVPCTEEVLGAVGFSDDELSVLRAEGVIA
;
A
#
# COMPACT_ATOMS: atom_id res chain seq x y z
N VAL A 1 -7.21 23.34 18.06
CA VAL A 1 -7.43 22.62 16.79
C VAL A 1 -8.03 21.29 17.19
N VAL A 2 -9.12 20.88 16.56
CA VAL A 2 -9.95 19.77 17.07
C VAL A 2 -9.16 18.46 16.97
N ASP A 3 -8.91 17.80 18.11
CA ASP A 3 -8.23 16.50 18.27
C ASP A 3 -9.08 15.34 17.70
N ARG A 4 -9.53 15.46 16.45
CA ARG A 4 -10.32 14.41 15.77
C ARG A 4 -9.51 13.86 14.59
N PRO A 5 -9.41 12.53 14.45
CA PRO A 5 -8.81 11.90 13.28
C PRO A 5 -9.41 12.43 11.96
N LEU A 6 -8.62 12.42 10.88
CA LEU A 6 -9.03 13.04 9.60
C LEU A 6 -10.20 12.32 8.91
N LEU A 7 -10.41 11.04 9.19
CA LEU A 7 -11.55 10.26 8.69
C LEU A 7 -12.57 9.93 9.79
N ASP A 8 -12.57 10.67 10.90
CA ASP A 8 -13.56 10.47 11.94
C ASP A 8 -14.99 10.71 11.40
N GLY A 9 -15.90 9.79 11.76
CA GLY A 9 -17.27 9.75 11.25
C GLY A 9 -17.44 9.11 9.87
N VAL A 10 -16.38 8.55 9.27
CA VAL A 10 -16.48 7.74 8.04
C VAL A 10 -16.61 6.27 8.40
N THR A 11 -17.68 5.60 7.99
CA THR A 11 -17.87 4.15 8.17
C THR A 11 -17.56 3.38 6.87
N VAL A 12 -16.72 2.36 6.96
CA VAL A 12 -16.28 1.53 5.82
C VAL A 12 -16.66 0.07 6.03
N LEU A 13 -17.35 -0.54 5.07
CA LEU A 13 -17.56 -1.98 5.02
C LEU A 13 -16.48 -2.63 4.15
N ASP A 14 -15.62 -3.47 4.73
CA ASP A 14 -14.53 -4.16 4.02
C ASP A 14 -14.84 -5.66 3.85
N LEU A 15 -15.10 -6.09 2.61
CA LEU A 15 -15.31 -7.50 2.26
C LEU A 15 -14.03 -8.21 1.80
N ALA A 16 -12.89 -7.51 1.75
CA ALA A 16 -11.64 -8.08 1.27
C ALA A 16 -10.90 -8.87 2.34
N SER A 17 -10.14 -9.88 1.92
CA SER A 17 -9.45 -10.79 2.84
C SER A 17 -7.96 -10.54 2.95
N VAL A 18 -7.32 -10.23 1.82
CA VAL A 18 -5.88 -9.96 1.71
C VAL A 18 -5.63 -8.98 0.57
N GLY A 19 -4.37 -8.54 0.45
CA GLY A 19 -3.88 -7.83 -0.71
C GLY A 19 -4.23 -6.33 -0.71
N PRO A 20 -4.38 -5.71 -1.89
CA PRO A 20 -4.50 -4.27 -2.03
C PRO A 20 -5.69 -3.66 -1.29
N ALA A 21 -6.86 -4.29 -1.36
CA ALA A 21 -8.08 -3.80 -0.71
C ALA A 21 -7.97 -3.78 0.82
N VAL A 22 -7.36 -4.81 1.44
CA VAL A 22 -7.14 -4.83 2.89
C VAL A 22 -6.08 -3.82 3.33
N ARG A 23 -5.09 -3.52 2.49
CA ARG A 23 -4.17 -2.40 2.74
C ARG A 23 -4.91 -1.07 2.73
N ALA A 24 -5.82 -0.88 1.77
CA ALA A 24 -6.64 0.32 1.70
C ALA A 24 -7.52 0.49 2.94
N SER A 25 -8.30 -0.54 3.32
CA SER A 25 -9.12 -0.49 4.53
C SER A 25 -8.28 -0.28 5.80
N ARG A 26 -7.08 -0.88 5.88
CA ARG A 26 -6.12 -0.63 6.96
C ARG A 26 -5.68 0.82 7.05
N TRP A 27 -5.32 1.45 5.94
CA TRP A 27 -4.94 2.87 5.96
C TRP A 27 -6.12 3.77 6.35
N LEU A 28 -7.33 3.48 5.87
CA LEU A 28 -8.51 4.24 6.26
C LEU A 28 -8.80 4.12 7.77
N ALA A 29 -8.70 2.91 8.34
CA ALA A 29 -8.85 2.67 9.78
C ALA A 29 -7.82 3.46 10.60
N ASP A 30 -6.55 3.36 10.19
CA ASP A 30 -5.44 4.08 10.80
C ASP A 30 -5.62 5.61 10.79
N TRP A 31 -6.40 6.13 9.85
CA TRP A 31 -6.67 7.55 9.69
C TRP A 31 -7.99 8.00 10.33
N GLY A 32 -8.66 7.07 11.03
CA GLY A 32 -9.82 7.35 11.86
C GLY A 32 -11.16 6.84 11.37
N ALA A 33 -11.21 6.15 10.22
CA ALA A 33 -12.46 5.56 9.75
C ALA A 33 -12.88 4.37 10.63
N ASP A 34 -14.18 4.22 10.88
CA ASP A 34 -14.75 3.03 11.50
C ASP A 34 -14.85 1.92 10.45
N VAL A 35 -13.87 1.02 10.44
CA VAL A 35 -13.79 -0.06 9.46
C VAL A 35 -14.40 -1.33 10.03
N ILE A 36 -15.46 -1.81 9.37
CA ILE A 36 -16.17 -3.03 9.69
C ILE A 36 -15.84 -4.08 8.63
N LYS A 37 -15.01 -5.04 9.01
CA LYS A 37 -14.66 -6.18 8.16
C LYS A 37 -15.82 -7.18 8.11
N VAL A 38 -16.33 -7.45 6.92
CA VAL A 38 -17.41 -8.41 6.69
C VAL A 38 -16.81 -9.73 6.24
N GLY A 39 -16.77 -10.71 7.14
CA GLY A 39 -16.27 -12.05 6.87
C GLY A 39 -17.38 -13.08 6.66
N PRO A 40 -17.06 -14.25 6.08
CA PRO A 40 -18.00 -15.37 6.03
C PRO A 40 -18.15 -16.01 7.42
N VAL A 41 -19.32 -16.60 7.69
CA VAL A 41 -19.53 -17.46 8.86
C VAL A 41 -18.59 -18.68 8.83
N PRO A 42 -18.23 -19.27 9.99
CA PRO A 42 -17.18 -20.31 10.06
C PRO A 42 -17.37 -21.51 9.14
N ARG A 43 -18.62 -21.95 8.89
CA ARG A 43 -18.91 -23.07 7.97
C ARG A 43 -18.51 -22.79 6.52
N ASP A 44 -18.46 -21.52 6.12
CA ASP A 44 -18.13 -21.04 4.78
C ASP A 44 -16.72 -20.43 4.72
N ALA A 45 -15.95 -20.48 5.82
CA ALA A 45 -14.61 -19.90 5.91
C ALA A 45 -13.53 -20.68 5.13
N GLY A 46 -13.85 -21.90 4.68
CA GLY A 46 -12.96 -22.69 3.82
C GLY A 46 -12.56 -21.87 2.59
N VAL A 47 -11.25 -21.71 2.37
CA VAL A 47 -10.59 -20.90 1.32
C VAL A 47 -10.07 -19.52 1.79
N GLN A 48 -10.45 -19.01 2.97
CA GLN A 48 -9.91 -17.73 3.44
C GLN A 48 -8.49 -17.86 4.01
N ILE A 49 -7.55 -17.08 3.46
CA ILE A 49 -6.19 -16.98 4.01
C ILE A 49 -6.28 -16.25 5.34
N VAL A 50 -5.83 -16.90 6.41
CA VAL A 50 -5.66 -16.25 7.72
C VAL A 50 -4.24 -15.69 7.78
N PRO A 51 -4.08 -14.35 7.71
CA PRO A 51 -2.76 -13.75 7.75
C PRO A 51 -2.15 -13.89 9.17
N PRO A 52 -0.80 -13.85 9.29
CA PRO A 52 -0.16 -13.88 10.60
C PRO A 52 -0.51 -12.62 11.43
N PRO A 53 -0.40 -12.64 12.77
CA PRO A 53 -0.83 -11.55 13.64
C PRO A 53 -0.25 -10.16 13.34
N TYR A 54 0.94 -10.07 12.73
CA TYR A 54 1.58 -8.80 12.39
C TYR A 54 1.16 -8.22 11.04
N ALA A 55 0.57 -9.04 10.16
CA ALA A 55 0.19 -8.60 8.82
C ALA A 55 -0.94 -7.57 8.87
N TYR A 56 -0.96 -6.67 7.88
CA TYR A 56 -1.94 -5.57 7.81
C TYR A 56 -2.08 -4.81 9.13
N SER A 57 -0.98 -4.66 9.88
CA SER A 57 -0.97 -4.00 11.18
C SER A 57 -1.94 -4.59 12.20
N ALA A 58 -1.98 -5.91 12.28
CA ALA A 58 -2.87 -6.64 13.18
C ALA A 58 -4.36 -6.31 13.01
N HIS A 59 -4.77 -5.74 11.87
CA HIS A 59 -6.13 -5.22 11.67
C HIS A 59 -6.56 -4.23 12.76
N ARG A 60 -5.61 -3.44 13.29
CA ARG A 60 -5.91 -2.39 14.28
C ARG A 60 -6.93 -1.39 13.74
N GLY A 61 -7.76 -0.86 14.63
CA GLY A 61 -8.86 0.03 14.29
C GLY A 61 -10.02 -0.64 13.53
N MET A 62 -9.98 -1.95 13.27
CA MET A 62 -11.04 -2.66 12.56
C MET A 62 -11.87 -3.51 13.48
N ARG A 63 -13.18 -3.51 13.26
CA ARG A 63 -14.14 -4.45 13.85
C ARG A 63 -14.52 -5.50 12.83
N ARG A 64 -15.15 -6.60 13.27
CA ARG A 64 -15.52 -7.71 12.38
C ARG A 64 -16.95 -8.17 12.60
N VAL A 65 -17.65 -8.41 11.50
CA VAL A 65 -18.95 -9.08 11.47
C VAL A 65 -18.86 -10.33 10.59
N LEU A 66 -19.64 -11.36 10.92
CA LEU A 66 -19.68 -12.61 10.16
C LEU A 66 -21.06 -12.83 9.57
N LEU A 67 -21.16 -12.84 8.24
CA LEU A 67 -22.42 -12.97 7.52
C LEU A 67 -22.31 -14.07 6.46
N ASP A 68 -23.36 -14.90 6.34
CA ASP A 68 -23.55 -15.77 5.17
C ASP A 68 -24.21 -14.98 4.03
N LEU A 69 -23.37 -14.33 3.21
CA LEU A 69 -23.82 -13.53 2.07
C LEU A 69 -24.49 -14.34 0.94
N LYS A 70 -24.48 -15.68 1.00
CA LYS A 70 -25.21 -16.52 0.04
C LYS A 70 -26.68 -16.72 0.45
N SER A 71 -26.99 -16.51 1.73
CA SER A 71 -28.35 -16.58 2.25
C SER A 71 -29.11 -15.27 2.01
N ASP A 72 -30.44 -15.35 1.86
CA ASP A 72 -31.28 -14.16 1.73
C ASP A 72 -31.18 -13.25 2.97
N GLY A 73 -31.12 -13.85 4.16
CA GLY A 73 -30.97 -13.12 5.44
C GLY A 73 -29.62 -12.41 5.55
N GLY A 74 -28.52 -13.05 5.15
CA GLY A 74 -27.19 -12.44 5.21
C GLY A 74 -27.00 -11.35 4.15
N ARG A 75 -27.62 -11.51 2.97
CA ARG A 75 -27.69 -10.44 1.96
C ARG A 75 -28.46 -9.23 2.50
N GLU A 76 -29.64 -9.42 3.08
CA GLU A 76 -30.41 -8.30 3.64
C GLU A 76 -29.67 -7.64 4.81
N ALA A 77 -29.01 -8.41 5.67
CA ALA A 77 -28.16 -7.89 6.73
C ALA A 77 -27.04 -6.98 6.20
N PHE A 78 -26.34 -7.42 5.15
CA PHE A 78 -25.32 -6.59 4.50
C PHE A 78 -25.91 -5.31 3.87
N LEU A 79 -27.01 -5.44 3.12
CA LEU A 79 -27.66 -4.28 2.49
C LEU A 79 -28.16 -3.26 3.52
N ARG A 80 -28.62 -3.72 4.69
CA ARG A 80 -29.01 -2.86 5.80
C ARG A 80 -27.82 -2.16 6.44
N LEU A 81 -26.70 -2.86 6.65
CA LEU A 81 -25.45 -2.22 7.09
C LEU A 81 -24.98 -1.14 6.13
N ALA A 82 -25.11 -1.40 4.82
CA ALA A 82 -24.70 -0.45 3.80
C ALA A 82 -25.57 0.82 3.75
N THR A 83 -26.73 0.86 4.43
CA THR A 83 -27.56 2.08 4.54
C THR A 83 -26.93 3.19 5.36
N THR A 84 -26.05 2.84 6.30
CA THR A 84 -25.37 3.78 7.19
C THR A 84 -23.86 3.88 6.90
N ALA A 85 -23.36 3.11 5.94
CA ALA A 85 -21.96 3.15 5.54
C ALA A 85 -21.67 4.28 4.56
N ASP A 86 -20.45 4.79 4.59
CA ASP A 86 -19.94 5.76 3.62
C ASP A 86 -19.23 5.10 2.45
N VAL A 87 -18.55 3.99 2.74
CA VAL A 87 -17.71 3.28 1.79
C VAL A 87 -17.97 1.78 1.87
N VAL A 88 -18.05 1.11 0.72
CA VAL A 88 -17.91 -0.35 0.60
C VAL A 88 -16.62 -0.62 -0.16
N ILE A 89 -15.78 -1.52 0.34
CA ILE A 89 -14.58 -2.01 -0.34
C ILE A 89 -14.72 -3.51 -0.55
N GLU A 90 -14.53 -3.97 -1.79
CA GLU A 90 -14.55 -5.38 -2.12
C GLU A 90 -13.45 -5.75 -3.13
N SER A 91 -13.05 -7.02 -3.15
CA SER A 91 -11.99 -7.53 -4.02
C SER A 91 -12.37 -8.86 -4.68
N PHE A 92 -13.65 -9.09 -4.91
CA PHE A 92 -14.12 -10.28 -5.60
C PHE A 92 -13.85 -10.18 -7.11
N ARG A 93 -13.89 -11.33 -7.79
CA ARG A 93 -13.83 -11.34 -9.25
C ARG A 93 -15.04 -10.60 -9.83
N PRO A 94 -14.89 -9.95 -11.00
CA PRO A 94 -16.00 -9.27 -11.66
C PRO A 94 -17.25 -10.14 -11.78
N GLY A 95 -18.40 -9.56 -11.42
CA GLY A 95 -19.72 -10.22 -11.42
C GLY A 95 -20.07 -11.08 -10.20
N VAL A 96 -19.13 -11.33 -9.27
CA VAL A 96 -19.42 -12.10 -8.05
C VAL A 96 -20.40 -11.37 -7.13
N VAL A 97 -20.15 -10.09 -6.85
CA VAL A 97 -21.01 -9.28 -5.96
C VAL A 97 -22.41 -9.07 -6.51
N ASP A 98 -22.56 -8.99 -7.84
CA ASP A 98 -23.86 -8.88 -8.50
C ASP A 98 -24.67 -10.17 -8.34
N ARG A 99 -24.02 -11.33 -8.48
CA ARG A 99 -24.66 -12.64 -8.25
C ARG A 99 -25.03 -12.84 -6.77
N LEU A 100 -24.26 -12.28 -5.85
CA LEU A 100 -24.59 -12.25 -4.42
C LEU A 100 -25.69 -11.22 -4.09
N GLY A 101 -26.05 -10.33 -5.02
CA GLY A 101 -27.04 -9.27 -4.80
C GLY A 101 -26.56 -8.16 -3.86
N ILE A 102 -25.26 -7.96 -3.75
CA ILE A 102 -24.59 -6.95 -2.91
C ILE A 102 -23.68 -6.01 -3.71
N GLY A 103 -23.82 -6.02 -5.04
CA GLY A 103 -23.12 -5.13 -5.95
C GLY A 103 -23.57 -3.67 -5.81
N HIS A 104 -22.85 -2.77 -6.47
CA HIS A 104 -23.07 -1.33 -6.40
C HIS A 104 -24.53 -0.91 -6.60
N GLU A 105 -25.22 -1.45 -7.62
CA GLU A 105 -26.61 -1.05 -7.89
C GLU A 105 -27.57 -1.44 -6.75
N ALA A 106 -27.38 -2.62 -6.15
CA ALA A 106 -28.19 -3.07 -5.03
C ALA A 106 -27.96 -2.21 -3.77
N VAL A 107 -26.70 -1.84 -3.51
CA VAL A 107 -26.36 -0.96 -2.39
C VAL A 107 -26.84 0.47 -2.64
N ARG A 108 -26.60 1.03 -3.82
CA ARG A 108 -27.00 2.38 -4.20
C ARG A 108 -28.51 2.59 -4.13
N ALA A 109 -29.30 1.57 -4.45
CA ALA A 109 -30.75 1.61 -4.31
C ALA A 109 -31.22 1.83 -2.86
N ARG A 110 -30.40 1.48 -1.87
CA ARG A 110 -30.66 1.70 -0.44
C ARG A 110 -29.90 2.92 0.11
N ASN A 111 -28.74 3.25 -0.46
CA ASN A 111 -27.89 4.37 -0.06
C ASN A 111 -27.29 5.07 -1.30
N PRO A 112 -27.95 6.12 -1.83
CA PRO A 112 -27.45 6.88 -2.98
C PRO A 112 -26.09 7.56 -2.74
N GLY A 113 -25.71 7.80 -1.48
CA GLY A 113 -24.46 8.43 -1.06
C GLY A 113 -23.27 7.48 -0.93
N ILE A 114 -23.41 6.20 -1.28
CA ILE A 114 -22.34 5.22 -1.07
C ILE A 114 -21.16 5.41 -2.04
N VAL A 115 -19.94 5.40 -1.52
CA VAL A 115 -18.73 5.19 -2.35
C VAL A 115 -18.45 3.68 -2.41
N TYR A 116 -18.63 3.06 -3.57
CA TYR A 116 -18.44 1.61 -3.73
C TYR A 116 -17.16 1.32 -4.51
N CYS A 117 -16.14 0.79 -3.84
CA CYS A 117 -14.82 0.54 -4.38
C CYS A 117 -14.59 -0.94 -4.66
N SER A 118 -14.61 -1.30 -5.94
CA SER A 118 -14.17 -2.60 -6.44
C SER A 118 -12.66 -2.56 -6.70
N THR A 119 -11.89 -3.42 -6.03
CA THR A 119 -10.44 -3.49 -6.19
C THR A 119 -10.04 -4.82 -6.83
N THR A 120 -9.67 -4.82 -8.12
CA THR A 120 -9.39 -6.06 -8.86
C THR A 120 -8.09 -6.01 -9.66
N GLY A 121 -7.52 -7.17 -9.97
CA GLY A 121 -6.22 -7.25 -10.64
C GLY A 121 -6.11 -6.44 -11.94
N TYR A 122 -7.12 -6.56 -12.80
CA TYR A 122 -7.12 -6.02 -14.16
C TYR A 122 -8.37 -5.18 -14.48
N GLY A 123 -9.08 -4.70 -13.45
CA GLY A 123 -10.31 -3.92 -13.58
C GLY A 123 -11.57 -4.79 -13.72
N GLN A 124 -12.74 -4.14 -13.69
CA GLN A 124 -14.04 -4.80 -13.91
C GLN A 124 -14.33 -5.08 -15.38
N SER A 125 -13.52 -4.55 -16.30
CA SER A 125 -13.69 -4.65 -17.75
C SER A 125 -12.37 -4.92 -18.48
N GLY A 126 -12.46 -5.15 -19.79
CA GLY A 126 -11.30 -5.45 -20.63
C GLY A 126 -10.95 -6.94 -20.73
N PRO A 127 -9.97 -7.29 -21.59
CA PRO A 127 -9.71 -8.69 -21.97
C PRO A 127 -9.14 -9.54 -20.84
N ARG A 128 -8.60 -8.93 -19.78
CA ARG A 128 -7.99 -9.62 -18.64
C ARG A 128 -8.82 -9.52 -17.36
N ALA A 129 -10.03 -8.96 -17.40
CA ALA A 129 -10.89 -8.78 -16.21
C ALA A 129 -11.12 -10.09 -15.42
N GLY A 130 -11.15 -11.24 -16.11
CA GLY A 130 -11.31 -12.56 -15.49
C GLY A 130 -10.02 -13.23 -15.00
N TRP A 131 -8.86 -12.64 -15.26
CA TRP A 131 -7.56 -13.25 -14.91
C TRP A 131 -7.29 -13.13 -13.41
N ALA A 132 -6.66 -14.16 -12.86
CA ALA A 132 -6.07 -14.10 -11.53
C ALA A 132 -4.66 -13.53 -11.60
N GLY A 133 -4.22 -12.89 -10.53
CA GLY A 133 -2.85 -12.40 -10.39
C GLY A 133 -2.54 -12.11 -8.93
N HIS A 134 -1.25 -11.95 -8.68
CA HIS A 134 -0.71 -11.37 -7.45
C HIS A 134 0.23 -10.24 -7.83
N ASP A 135 0.73 -9.53 -6.82
CA ASP A 135 1.66 -8.39 -6.94
C ASP A 135 2.62 -8.49 -8.14
N LEU A 136 3.37 -9.59 -8.23
CA LEU A 136 4.37 -9.80 -9.27
C LEU A 136 3.78 -9.85 -10.69
N ASN A 137 2.59 -10.43 -10.88
CA ASN A 137 1.94 -10.50 -12.19
C ASN A 137 1.52 -9.12 -12.68
N TYR A 138 1.11 -8.24 -11.78
CA TYR A 138 0.71 -6.87 -12.11
C TYR A 138 1.94 -6.02 -12.47
N LEU A 139 3.03 -6.15 -11.70
CA LEU A 139 4.32 -5.55 -12.04
C LEU A 139 4.87 -6.03 -13.39
N ALA A 140 4.68 -7.31 -13.71
CA ALA A 140 5.09 -7.88 -14.99
C ALA A 140 4.33 -7.24 -16.16
N VAL A 141 3.00 -7.19 -16.10
CA VAL A 141 2.19 -6.66 -17.22
C VAL A 141 2.31 -5.15 -17.39
N GLY A 142 2.60 -4.42 -16.32
CA GLY A 142 2.79 -2.97 -16.34
C GLY A 142 4.19 -2.53 -16.76
N GLY A 143 5.12 -3.46 -17.04
CA GLY A 143 6.47 -3.16 -17.50
C GLY A 143 7.49 -2.83 -16.40
N TYR A 144 7.06 -2.81 -15.13
CA TYR A 144 7.92 -2.50 -13.98
C TYR A 144 9.12 -3.47 -13.88
N LEU A 145 8.87 -4.77 -13.99
CA LEU A 145 9.94 -5.77 -13.90
C LEU A 145 10.95 -5.62 -15.05
N HIS A 146 10.50 -5.34 -16.27
CA HIS A 146 11.41 -5.17 -17.41
C HIS A 146 12.42 -4.04 -17.19
N CYS A 147 11.96 -2.95 -16.57
CA CYS A 147 12.76 -1.76 -16.26
C CYS A 147 13.58 -1.88 -14.97
N SER A 148 13.33 -2.91 -14.17
CA SER A 148 14.07 -3.18 -12.93
C SER A 148 15.50 -3.66 -13.23
N GLY A 149 16.36 -3.62 -12.20
CA GLY A 149 17.70 -4.20 -12.25
C GLY A 149 17.70 -5.68 -12.66
N ARG A 150 18.89 -6.20 -12.99
CA ARG A 150 19.07 -7.60 -13.38
C ARG A 150 19.54 -8.45 -12.21
N ASP A 151 19.04 -9.68 -12.14
CA ASP A 151 19.52 -10.71 -11.22
C ASP A 151 20.85 -11.32 -11.71
N CYS A 152 21.36 -12.32 -10.98
CA CYS A 152 22.62 -12.98 -11.31
C CYS A 152 22.60 -13.75 -12.64
N ASP A 153 21.42 -14.13 -13.13
CA ASP A 153 21.23 -14.86 -14.40
C ASP A 153 20.92 -13.90 -15.57
N GLY A 154 20.89 -12.60 -15.32
CA GLY A 154 20.57 -11.56 -16.31
C GLY A 154 19.06 -11.35 -16.54
N GLY A 155 18.21 -11.97 -15.72
CA GLY A 155 16.76 -11.79 -15.72
C GLY A 155 16.31 -10.57 -14.90
N PRO A 156 15.03 -10.18 -14.97
CA PRO A 156 14.47 -9.16 -14.08
C PRO A 156 14.55 -9.56 -12.60
N ALA A 157 15.13 -8.69 -11.77
CA ALA A 157 15.16 -8.90 -10.34
C ALA A 157 13.75 -8.78 -9.73
N LEU A 158 13.46 -9.61 -8.73
CA LEU A 158 12.22 -9.50 -7.95
C LEU A 158 12.32 -8.32 -6.97
N PRO A 159 11.28 -7.49 -6.84
CA PRO A 159 11.26 -6.40 -5.88
C PRO A 159 11.17 -6.92 -4.43
N GLY A 160 11.76 -6.19 -3.49
CA GLY A 160 11.75 -6.53 -2.07
C GLY A 160 10.45 -6.19 -1.32
N ALA A 161 9.45 -5.65 -2.01
CA ALA A 161 8.17 -5.23 -1.43
C ALA A 161 7.01 -5.52 -2.40
N THR A 162 5.80 -5.63 -1.87
CA THR A 162 4.57 -5.76 -2.68
C THR A 162 4.14 -4.39 -3.22
N VAL A 163 4.85 -3.90 -4.24
CA VAL A 163 4.68 -2.54 -4.79
C VAL A 163 3.34 -2.39 -5.51
N ALA A 164 2.92 -3.38 -6.30
CA ALA A 164 1.64 -3.31 -6.99
C ALA A 164 0.48 -3.34 -5.99
N ASP A 165 0.52 -4.23 -5.00
CA ASP A 165 -0.55 -4.31 -4.00
C ASP A 165 -0.59 -3.06 -3.11
N SER A 166 0.58 -2.51 -2.73
CA SER A 166 0.63 -1.36 -1.82
C SER A 166 0.35 -0.04 -2.54
N ALA A 167 1.09 0.26 -3.60
CA ALA A 167 1.00 1.54 -4.30
C ALA A 167 -0.02 1.50 -5.46
N GLY A 168 0.10 0.51 -6.35
CA GLY A 168 -0.75 0.41 -7.53
C GLY A 168 -2.23 0.12 -7.22
N GLY A 169 -2.50 -0.66 -6.17
CA GLY A 169 -3.86 -0.99 -5.76
C GLY A 169 -4.30 -0.26 -4.50
N GLY A 170 -3.61 -0.49 -3.38
CA GLY A 170 -4.06 -0.02 -2.08
C GLY A 170 -4.09 1.51 -1.94
N LEU A 171 -2.97 2.20 -2.17
CA LEU A 171 -2.92 3.67 -2.09
C LEU A 171 -3.75 4.32 -3.19
N GLN A 172 -3.81 3.71 -4.38
CA GLN A 172 -4.70 4.17 -5.45
C GLN A 172 -6.18 4.11 -5.03
N ALA A 173 -6.61 3.02 -4.38
CA ALA A 173 -7.97 2.90 -3.85
C ALA A 173 -8.24 3.95 -2.77
N VAL A 174 -7.30 4.15 -1.85
CA VAL A 174 -7.41 5.18 -0.80
C VAL A 174 -7.55 6.58 -1.40
N ALA A 175 -6.72 6.94 -2.39
CA ALA A 175 -6.80 8.22 -3.07
C ALA A 175 -8.15 8.41 -3.78
N ALA A 176 -8.62 7.38 -4.50
CA ALA A 176 -9.91 7.40 -5.19
C ALA A 176 -11.09 7.52 -4.21
N ILE A 177 -11.06 6.80 -3.08
CA ILE A 177 -12.08 6.87 -2.02
C ILE A 177 -12.10 8.26 -1.40
N CYS A 178 -10.95 8.83 -1.03
CA CYS A 178 -10.89 10.17 -0.44
C CYS A 178 -11.40 11.24 -1.42
N ALA A 179 -11.03 11.14 -2.70
CA ALA A 179 -11.54 12.04 -3.75
C ALA A 179 -13.05 11.89 -3.94
N ALA A 180 -13.58 10.67 -3.93
CA ALA A 180 -15.01 10.41 -4.04
C ALA A 180 -15.80 10.92 -2.83
N LEU A 181 -15.27 10.77 -1.61
CA LEU A 181 -15.86 11.33 -0.39
C LEU A 181 -15.87 12.87 -0.42
N ALA A 182 -14.79 13.49 -0.90
CA ALA A 182 -14.73 14.94 -1.08
C ALA A 182 -15.73 15.44 -2.14
N ALA A 183 -15.86 14.72 -3.26
CA ALA A 183 -16.87 15.04 -4.28
C ALA A 183 -18.29 14.89 -3.73
N ARG A 184 -18.57 13.79 -3.02
CA ARG A 184 -19.85 13.52 -2.36
C ARG A 184 -20.22 14.61 -1.36
N ALA A 185 -19.25 15.17 -0.62
CA ALA A 185 -19.52 16.27 0.31
C ALA A 185 -20.10 17.52 -0.37
N VAL A 186 -19.88 17.67 -1.69
CA VAL A 186 -20.45 18.76 -2.50
C VAL A 186 -21.73 18.34 -3.21
N THR A 187 -21.79 17.12 -3.74
CA THR A 187 -22.89 16.65 -4.59
C THR A 187 -24.02 15.96 -3.84
N GLY A 188 -23.74 15.39 -2.67
CA GLY A 188 -24.63 14.47 -1.94
C GLY A 188 -24.68 13.06 -2.54
N GLU A 189 -24.04 12.82 -3.69
CA GLU A 189 -24.12 11.57 -4.44
C GLU A 189 -22.83 10.74 -4.29
N GLY A 190 -23.01 9.44 -4.12
CA GLY A 190 -21.94 8.45 -4.10
C GLY A 190 -21.39 8.15 -5.49
N THR A 191 -20.45 7.21 -5.57
CA THR A 191 -19.83 6.81 -6.84
C THR A 191 -19.30 5.38 -6.78
N ARG A 192 -19.40 4.66 -7.89
CA ARG A 192 -18.70 3.40 -8.11
C ARG A 192 -17.27 3.66 -8.58
N LEU A 193 -16.30 3.08 -7.88
CA LEU A 193 -14.89 3.11 -8.22
C LEU A 193 -14.45 1.72 -8.70
N ASP A 194 -13.85 1.66 -9.88
CA ASP A 194 -13.17 0.47 -10.42
C ASP A 194 -11.66 0.70 -10.32
N VAL A 195 -11.04 0.13 -9.28
CA VAL A 195 -9.60 0.26 -9.02
C VAL A 195 -8.89 -0.99 -9.52
N SER A 196 -8.22 -0.85 -10.67
CA SER A 196 -7.34 -1.87 -11.20
C SER A 196 -5.93 -1.76 -10.63
N ILE A 197 -5.40 -2.85 -10.08
CA ILE A 197 -3.99 -2.91 -9.66
C ILE A 197 -3.06 -2.69 -10.86
N ALA A 198 -3.37 -3.31 -12.00
CA ALA A 198 -2.57 -3.17 -13.23
C ALA A 198 -2.57 -1.73 -13.77
N ASP A 199 -3.71 -1.02 -13.72
CA ASP A 199 -3.76 0.40 -14.11
C ASP A 199 -2.92 1.27 -13.16
N GLY A 200 -2.94 0.95 -11.86
CA GLY A 200 -2.07 1.62 -10.90
C GLY A 200 -0.59 1.39 -11.18
N VAL A 201 -0.18 0.16 -11.51
CA VAL A 201 1.21 -0.10 -11.95
C VAL A 201 1.54 0.67 -13.23
N LEU A 202 0.63 0.72 -14.20
CA LEU A 202 0.83 1.52 -15.41
C LEU A 202 1.04 3.01 -15.07
N SER A 203 0.26 3.54 -14.13
CA SER A 203 0.42 4.92 -13.63
C SER A 203 1.77 5.15 -12.95
N LEU A 204 2.24 4.21 -12.13
CA LEU A 204 3.58 4.25 -11.53
C LEU A 204 4.69 4.22 -12.58
N MET A 205 4.43 3.60 -13.75
CA MET A 205 5.36 3.52 -14.88
C MET A 205 5.19 4.65 -15.89
N SER A 206 4.33 5.63 -15.63
CA SER A 206 3.97 6.71 -16.58
C SER A 206 5.18 7.35 -17.23
N LEU A 207 6.25 7.68 -16.49
CA LEU A 207 7.45 8.31 -17.08
C LEU A 207 8.05 7.48 -18.25
N ALA A 208 8.19 6.17 -18.08
CA ALA A 208 8.75 5.30 -19.11
C ALA A 208 7.74 5.02 -20.25
N VAL A 209 6.46 4.88 -19.90
CA VAL A 209 5.39 4.67 -20.88
C VAL A 209 5.24 5.90 -21.76
N ASP A 210 5.19 7.09 -21.17
CA ASP A 210 5.04 8.36 -21.86
C ASP A 210 6.25 8.68 -22.74
N GLU A 211 7.47 8.34 -22.31
CA GLU A 211 8.68 8.43 -23.14
C GLU A 211 8.57 7.57 -24.41
N TYR A 212 8.14 6.31 -24.29
CA TYR A 212 7.89 5.46 -25.46
C TYR A 212 6.77 6.05 -26.35
N LEU A 213 5.69 6.56 -25.75
CA LEU A 213 4.57 7.14 -26.50
C LEU A 213 4.96 8.42 -27.25
N ALA A 214 5.84 9.25 -26.66
CA ALA A 214 6.28 10.51 -27.23
C ALA A 214 7.37 10.32 -28.31
N GLU A 215 8.30 9.38 -28.10
CA GLU A 215 9.54 9.32 -28.88
C GLU A 215 9.79 7.95 -29.54
N GLY A 216 9.06 6.90 -29.17
CA GLY A 216 9.31 5.52 -29.61
C GLY A 216 10.54 4.87 -28.96
N THR A 217 11.18 5.56 -28.02
CA THR A 217 12.28 5.05 -27.18
C THR A 217 11.83 3.81 -26.43
N ARG A 218 12.71 2.82 -26.23
CA ARG A 218 12.39 1.57 -25.51
C ARG A 218 13.09 1.55 -24.15
N PRO A 219 12.44 1.98 -23.06
CA PRO A 219 13.05 1.98 -21.75
C PRO A 219 13.36 0.57 -21.26
N GLY A 220 14.44 0.45 -20.50
CA GLY A 220 14.91 -0.77 -19.87
C GLY A 220 15.70 -0.47 -18.58
N PRO A 221 16.46 -1.44 -18.06
CA PRO A 221 17.29 -1.23 -16.87
C PRO A 221 18.32 -0.14 -17.12
N ARG A 222 18.56 0.70 -16.11
CA ARG A 222 19.56 1.78 -16.18
C ARG A 222 19.36 2.71 -17.39
N HIS A 223 18.13 2.81 -17.90
CA HIS A 223 17.79 3.67 -19.03
C HIS A 223 17.65 5.13 -18.61
N GLY A 224 16.90 5.37 -17.53
CA GLY A 224 16.57 6.69 -17.04
C GLY A 224 17.55 7.24 -16.01
N LEU A 225 17.50 8.56 -15.86
CA LEU A 225 18.23 9.35 -14.87
C LEU A 225 18.21 8.72 -13.47
N LEU A 226 17.02 8.32 -13.03
CA LEU A 226 16.73 7.81 -11.67
C LEU A 226 16.74 6.27 -11.59
N THR A 227 17.38 5.60 -12.53
CA THR A 227 17.36 4.12 -12.61
C THR A 227 18.75 3.48 -12.67
N GLY A 228 19.80 4.23 -12.33
CA GLY A 228 21.17 3.70 -12.35
C GLY A 228 21.94 3.97 -13.63
N ARG A 229 21.44 4.84 -14.54
CA ARG A 229 22.18 5.19 -15.76
C ARG A 229 23.54 5.82 -15.44
N TYR A 230 23.54 6.79 -14.53
CA TYR A 230 24.71 7.60 -14.20
C TYR A 230 25.43 7.12 -12.93
N ALA A 231 26.69 7.51 -12.76
CA ALA A 231 27.48 7.14 -11.57
C ALA A 231 26.97 7.84 -10.29
N TRP A 232 26.51 9.07 -10.40
CA TRP A 232 25.98 9.84 -9.27
C TRP A 232 24.53 9.47 -8.88
N TYR A 233 23.95 8.44 -9.49
CA TYR A 233 22.67 7.84 -9.10
C TYR A 233 22.78 6.32 -9.11
N ASP A 234 23.40 5.72 -8.11
CA ASP A 234 23.64 4.26 -8.02
C ASP A 234 23.89 3.81 -6.58
N VAL A 235 24.10 2.51 -6.39
CA VAL A 235 24.55 1.92 -5.13
C VAL A 235 26.01 1.46 -5.21
N TYR A 236 26.76 1.66 -4.13
CA TYR A 236 28.19 1.36 -4.03
C TYR A 236 28.51 0.55 -2.78
N ARG A 237 29.41 -0.42 -2.91
CA ARG A 237 29.89 -1.24 -1.79
C ARG A 237 31.02 -0.52 -1.06
N ALA A 238 30.95 -0.50 0.27
CA ALA A 238 31.97 0.02 1.17
C ALA A 238 33.01 -1.07 1.52
N ALA A 239 34.04 -0.71 2.31
CA ALA A 239 35.12 -1.62 2.71
C ALA A 239 34.65 -2.78 3.61
N ASP A 240 33.55 -2.58 4.33
CA ASP A 240 32.94 -3.51 5.29
C ASP A 240 31.76 -4.30 4.69
N ASP A 241 31.65 -4.34 3.37
CA ASP A 241 30.57 -4.99 2.61
C ASP A 241 29.17 -4.38 2.77
N GLY A 242 29.06 -3.27 3.53
CA GLY A 242 27.89 -2.43 3.55
C GLY A 242 27.68 -1.70 2.21
N TRP A 243 26.45 -1.23 1.97
CA TRP A 243 26.09 -0.52 0.75
C TRP A 243 25.70 0.92 1.03
N LEU A 244 26.13 1.84 0.16
CA LEU A 244 25.70 3.23 0.12
C LEU A 244 24.81 3.46 -1.10
N ALA A 245 23.77 4.27 -0.93
CA ALA A 245 23.01 4.83 -2.04
C ALA A 245 23.48 6.26 -2.31
N VAL A 246 23.64 6.59 -3.59
CA VAL A 246 24.02 7.94 -4.06
C VAL A 246 22.90 8.46 -4.96
N GLY A 247 22.46 9.69 -4.72
CA GLY A 247 21.43 10.38 -5.51
C GLY A 247 21.77 11.84 -5.79
N ALA A 248 23.02 12.12 -6.17
CA ALA A 248 23.56 13.48 -6.34
C ALA A 248 23.23 14.05 -7.74
N ILE A 249 21.95 14.35 -7.98
CA ILE A 249 21.45 14.82 -9.28
C ILE A 249 21.93 16.24 -9.57
N GLU A 250 21.84 17.14 -8.59
CA GLU A 250 22.15 18.55 -8.79
C GLU A 250 23.67 18.78 -8.86
N PRO A 251 24.16 19.65 -9.76
CA PRO A 251 25.61 19.83 -9.98
C PRO A 251 26.42 20.19 -8.74
N HIS A 252 25.84 20.92 -7.79
CA HIS A 252 26.53 21.31 -6.56
C HIS A 252 26.69 20.13 -5.59
N PHE A 253 25.66 19.29 -5.44
CA PHE A 253 25.76 18.06 -4.65
C PHE A 253 26.76 17.07 -5.27
N PHE A 254 26.72 16.93 -6.59
CA PHE A 254 27.69 16.12 -7.33
C PHE A 254 29.13 16.62 -7.15
N ALA A 255 29.35 17.93 -7.26
CA ALA A 255 30.68 18.50 -7.05
C ALA A 255 31.17 18.30 -5.60
N ASN A 256 30.30 18.42 -4.61
CA ASN A 256 30.64 18.12 -3.21
C ASN A 256 31.01 16.65 -3.03
N LEU A 257 30.24 15.73 -3.61
CA LEU A 257 30.55 14.31 -3.62
C LEU A 257 31.91 14.02 -4.26
N CYS A 258 32.18 14.56 -5.46
CA CYS A 258 33.45 14.38 -6.15
C CYS A 258 34.63 14.82 -5.27
N ARG A 259 34.55 16.00 -4.66
CA ARG A 259 35.62 16.49 -3.76
C ARG A 259 35.81 15.59 -2.55
N ALA A 260 34.72 15.14 -1.92
CA ALA A 260 34.79 14.28 -0.75
C ALA A 260 35.37 12.89 -1.05
N LEU A 261 35.15 12.37 -2.27
CA LEU A 261 35.73 11.11 -2.74
C LEU A 261 37.17 11.26 -3.27
N GLY A 262 37.66 12.48 -3.47
CA GLY A 262 38.94 12.75 -4.14
C GLY A 262 38.88 12.48 -5.66
N CYS A 263 37.73 12.75 -6.25
CA CYS A 263 37.35 12.46 -7.63
C CYS A 263 37.03 13.75 -8.42
N ASP A 264 37.69 14.86 -8.09
CA ASP A 264 37.48 16.20 -8.67
C ASP A 264 37.52 16.24 -10.21
N ARG A 265 38.27 15.31 -10.83
CA ARG A 265 38.36 15.19 -12.29
C ARG A 265 37.02 14.99 -13.00
N TRP A 266 35.99 14.56 -12.27
CA TRP A 266 34.67 14.28 -12.84
C TRP A 266 33.67 15.43 -12.73
N ILE A 267 33.99 16.51 -12.03
CA ILE A 267 33.05 17.60 -11.72
C ILE A 267 32.39 18.16 -12.99
N ASP A 268 33.16 18.33 -14.07
CA ASP A 268 32.67 18.88 -15.34
C ASP A 268 32.10 17.81 -16.30
N HIS A 269 32.02 16.54 -15.87
CA HIS A 269 31.65 15.38 -16.68
C HIS A 269 30.38 14.67 -16.17
N GLN A 270 29.57 15.32 -15.33
CA GLN A 270 28.43 14.70 -14.65
C GLN A 270 27.49 13.92 -15.60
N TYR A 271 27.16 14.49 -16.75
CA TYR A 271 26.24 13.89 -17.74
C TYR A 271 26.96 13.42 -19.01
N ASP A 272 28.27 13.20 -18.93
CA ASP A 272 29.07 12.70 -20.04
C ASP A 272 28.95 11.17 -20.12
N ASP A 273 28.11 10.68 -21.05
CA ASP A 273 27.85 9.25 -21.24
C ASP A 273 29.14 8.44 -21.49
N GLU A 274 30.17 9.02 -22.11
CA GLU A 274 31.45 8.34 -22.36
C GLU A 274 32.29 8.19 -21.09
N ALA A 275 32.09 9.06 -20.10
CA ALA A 275 32.83 9.06 -18.84
C ALA A 275 32.20 8.19 -17.74
N ILE A 276 30.92 7.79 -17.87
CA ILE A 276 30.14 7.20 -16.77
C ILE A 276 30.75 5.92 -16.20
N ASP A 277 31.25 5.02 -17.05
CA ASP A 277 31.82 3.76 -16.55
C ASP A 277 33.13 3.99 -15.79
N ALA A 278 33.98 4.89 -16.28
CA ALA A 278 35.22 5.28 -15.59
C ALA A 278 34.93 6.02 -14.28
N MET A 279 33.96 6.94 -14.30
CA MET A 279 33.49 7.66 -13.10
C MET A 279 32.93 6.70 -12.05
N ARG A 280 32.09 5.74 -12.48
CA ARG A 280 31.52 4.73 -11.59
C ARG A 280 32.61 3.85 -10.97
N SER A 281 33.62 3.46 -11.75
CA SER A 281 34.77 2.70 -11.25
C SER A 281 35.55 3.47 -10.18
N ASP A 282 35.80 4.75 -10.41
CA ASP A 282 36.47 5.63 -9.43
C ASP A 282 35.65 5.78 -8.15
N PHE A 283 34.34 6.01 -8.26
CA PHE A 283 33.45 6.11 -7.11
C PHE A 283 33.45 4.81 -6.31
N ALA A 284 33.35 3.66 -6.97
CA ALA A 284 33.43 2.37 -6.32
C ALA A 284 34.78 2.18 -5.60
N ALA A 285 35.90 2.55 -6.24
CA ALA A 285 37.23 2.47 -5.64
C ALA A 285 37.43 3.47 -4.49
N ALA A 286 36.70 4.59 -4.47
CA ALA A 286 36.68 5.53 -3.36
C ALA A 286 35.87 4.98 -2.18
N PHE A 287 34.63 4.56 -2.42
CA PHE A 287 33.76 4.01 -1.38
C PHE A 287 34.34 2.77 -0.70
N ALA A 288 35.06 1.92 -1.44
CA ALA A 288 35.72 0.73 -0.89
C ALA A 288 36.90 1.00 0.09
N ARG A 289 37.23 2.26 0.39
CA ARG A 289 38.38 2.61 1.28
C ARG A 289 38.00 2.73 2.77
N ARG A 290 36.71 2.90 3.08
CA ARG A 290 36.20 3.15 4.44
C ARG A 290 34.92 2.35 4.65
N SER A 291 34.50 2.21 5.90
CA SER A 291 33.23 1.53 6.21
C SER A 291 32.03 2.35 5.70
N ARG A 292 30.88 1.70 5.54
CA ARG A 292 29.63 2.37 5.14
C ARG A 292 29.28 3.51 6.08
N ASP A 293 29.37 3.26 7.40
CA ASP A 293 28.94 4.22 8.41
C ASP A 293 29.92 5.39 8.55
N GLU A 294 31.22 5.16 8.38
CA GLU A 294 32.23 6.23 8.29
C GLU A 294 31.94 7.17 7.13
N TRP A 295 31.55 6.63 5.97
CA TRP A 295 31.14 7.45 4.83
C TRP A 295 29.85 8.22 5.11
N VAL A 296 28.83 7.59 5.66
CA VAL A 296 27.54 8.24 5.93
C VAL A 296 27.68 9.37 6.95
N ALA A 297 28.51 9.19 7.98
CA ALA A 297 28.77 10.22 8.98
C ALA A 297 29.36 11.51 8.36
N ASP A 298 30.22 11.37 7.36
CA ASP A 298 30.86 12.52 6.69
C ASP A 298 30.00 13.09 5.55
N LEU A 299 29.39 12.22 4.75
CA LEU A 299 28.72 12.60 3.50
C LEU A 299 27.25 12.96 3.69
N GLY A 300 26.53 12.25 4.56
CA GLY A 300 25.11 12.48 4.82
C GLY A 300 24.75 13.95 5.12
N PRO A 301 25.43 14.62 6.07
CA PRO A 301 25.16 16.02 6.40
C PRO A 301 25.87 17.03 5.49
N ALA A 302 26.60 16.60 4.48
CA ALA A 302 27.50 17.44 3.68
C ALA A 302 26.96 17.81 2.29
N ASP A 303 25.64 17.79 2.11
CA ASP A 303 24.99 18.12 0.83
C ASP A 303 25.57 17.28 -0.34
N THR A 304 25.68 15.96 -0.15
CA THR A 304 26.16 15.03 -1.19
C THR A 304 25.13 13.99 -1.63
N CYS A 305 23.94 13.97 -1.00
CA CYS A 305 22.88 12.99 -1.27
C CYS A 305 23.35 11.52 -1.15
N VAL A 306 24.10 11.22 -0.09
CA VAL A 306 24.57 9.85 0.21
C VAL A 306 23.92 9.35 1.49
N SER A 307 23.42 8.11 1.46
CA SER A 307 22.84 7.43 2.62
C SER A 307 23.30 5.97 2.70
N ALA A 308 23.19 5.36 3.88
CA ALA A 308 23.31 3.91 4.01
C ALA A 308 22.13 3.23 3.31
N VAL A 309 22.39 2.05 2.73
CA VAL A 309 21.35 1.06 2.47
C VAL A 309 21.20 0.24 3.75
N HIS A 310 20.09 0.46 4.45
CA HIS A 310 19.77 -0.21 5.70
C HIS A 310 19.09 -1.56 5.49
N ASP A 311 19.41 -2.52 6.34
CA ASP A 311 18.52 -3.66 6.58
C ASP A 311 17.34 -3.29 7.51
N ILE A 312 16.40 -4.22 7.71
CA ILE A 312 15.19 -3.95 8.50
C ILE A 312 15.50 -3.71 9.99
N THR A 313 16.55 -4.33 10.54
CA THR A 313 16.94 -4.11 11.94
C THR A 313 17.44 -2.68 12.13
N GLU A 314 18.25 -2.20 11.19
CA GLU A 314 18.72 -0.82 11.18
C GLU A 314 17.58 0.19 10.99
N VAL A 315 16.62 -0.09 10.10
CA VAL A 315 15.43 0.76 9.92
C VAL A 315 14.62 0.89 11.21
N VAL A 316 14.46 -0.20 11.96
CA VAL A 316 13.76 -0.18 13.26
C VAL A 316 14.55 0.57 14.32
N ASP A 317 15.89 0.59 14.19
CA ASP A 317 16.79 1.29 15.08
C ASP A 317 17.02 2.78 14.76
N ASP A 318 16.65 3.20 13.55
CA ASP A 318 16.89 4.53 13.00
C ASP A 318 16.29 5.66 13.85
N GLU A 319 17.13 6.64 14.19
CA GLU A 319 16.78 7.78 15.03
C GLU A 319 15.72 8.67 14.38
N GLN A 320 15.78 8.88 13.06
CA GLN A 320 14.84 9.73 12.34
C GLN A 320 13.44 9.12 12.34
N PHE A 321 13.29 7.83 12.08
CA PHE A 321 11.97 7.18 12.13
C PHE A 321 11.40 7.09 13.54
N ARG A 322 12.25 6.87 14.55
CA ARG A 322 11.84 6.91 15.97
C ARG A 322 11.42 8.30 16.43
N ALA A 323 12.20 9.33 16.13
CA ALA A 323 11.89 10.72 16.47
C ALA A 323 10.59 11.20 15.81
N ARG A 324 10.23 10.61 14.66
CA ARG A 324 8.98 10.86 13.94
C ARG A 324 7.79 10.01 14.40
N GLY A 325 7.97 9.16 15.42
CA GLY A 325 6.90 8.31 15.96
C GLY A 325 6.37 7.28 14.95
N LEU A 326 7.23 6.79 14.04
CA LEU A 326 6.81 5.86 12.98
C LEU A 326 6.75 4.39 13.43
N PHE A 327 7.00 4.13 14.70
CA PHE A 327 6.81 2.83 15.35
C PHE A 327 5.87 2.99 16.54
N THR A 328 5.00 2.00 16.74
CA THR A 328 4.04 1.97 17.85
C THR A 328 3.93 0.57 18.42
N GLU A 329 3.51 0.48 19.68
CA GLU A 329 3.21 -0.79 20.34
C GLU A 329 1.70 -0.95 20.49
N VAL A 330 1.21 -2.15 20.18
CA VAL A 330 -0.20 -2.51 20.34
C VAL A 330 -0.34 -3.81 21.10
N VAL A 331 -1.41 -3.96 21.87
CA VAL A 331 -1.73 -5.22 22.55
C VAL A 331 -2.58 -6.08 21.61
N HIS A 332 -1.97 -7.13 21.05
CA HIS A 332 -2.66 -8.11 20.24
C HIS A 332 -3.34 -9.18 21.14
N PRO A 333 -4.62 -9.54 20.88
CA PRO A 333 -5.38 -10.46 21.73
C PRO A 333 -4.69 -11.81 22.00
N THR A 334 -4.02 -12.36 20.98
CA THR A 334 -3.34 -13.68 21.08
C THR A 334 -1.82 -13.61 21.13
N ALA A 335 -1.22 -12.48 20.72
CA ALA A 335 0.24 -12.36 20.59
C ALA A 335 0.86 -11.46 21.68
N GLY A 336 0.04 -10.84 22.54
CA GLY A 336 0.49 -9.91 23.56
C GLY A 336 0.95 -8.58 22.97
N LEU A 337 1.86 -7.90 23.66
CA LEU A 337 2.44 -6.63 23.19
C LEU A 337 3.30 -6.88 21.94
N ILE A 338 2.98 -6.21 20.84
CA ILE A 338 3.75 -6.28 19.60
C ILE A 338 4.06 -4.87 19.07
N ALA A 339 5.28 -4.68 18.58
CA ALA A 339 5.70 -3.46 17.89
C ALA A 339 5.35 -3.53 16.40
N GLN A 340 4.91 -2.40 15.84
CA GLN A 340 4.50 -2.29 14.44
C GLN A 340 4.84 -0.90 13.87
N VAL A 341 4.86 -0.78 12.55
CA VAL A 341 4.89 0.53 11.88
C VAL A 341 3.61 1.29 12.20
N ALA A 342 3.75 2.54 12.62
CA ALA A 342 2.63 3.47 12.82
C ALA A 342 1.95 3.82 11.48
N ALA A 343 1.07 4.81 11.48
CA ALA A 343 0.37 5.23 10.28
C ALA A 343 0.85 6.61 9.81
N PRO A 344 1.62 6.70 8.71
CA PRO A 344 1.94 8.01 8.16
C PRO A 344 0.69 8.64 7.53
N LEU A 345 0.39 9.88 7.92
CA LEU A 345 -0.58 10.77 7.27
C LEU A 345 -0.14 12.22 7.48
N ALA A 346 1.00 12.60 6.91
CA ALA A 346 1.57 13.95 7.09
C ALA A 346 1.66 14.41 8.58
N GLY A 347 1.94 13.48 9.50
CA GLY A 347 2.02 13.74 10.93
C GLY A 347 0.68 13.97 11.65
N GLN A 348 -0.45 13.62 11.01
CA GLN A 348 -1.81 13.82 11.55
C GLN A 348 -2.37 12.63 12.31
N VAL A 349 -1.63 11.53 12.43
CA VAL A 349 -2.06 10.36 13.22
C VAL A 349 -1.31 10.36 14.55
N ASP A 350 -2.06 10.33 15.64
CA ASP A 350 -1.54 9.98 16.95
C ASP A 350 -1.41 8.45 17.05
N ALA A 351 -0.19 7.96 17.08
CA ALA A 351 0.07 6.53 17.13
C ALA A 351 -0.42 5.86 18.42
N THR A 352 -0.67 6.63 19.48
CA THR A 352 -1.15 6.12 20.79
C THR A 352 -2.63 5.76 20.79
N THR A 353 -3.40 6.25 19.81
CA THR A 353 -4.83 5.93 19.67
C THR A 353 -5.08 4.65 18.88
N LEU A 354 -4.03 4.04 18.33
CA LEU A 354 -4.14 2.84 17.50
C LEU A 354 -4.28 1.60 18.39
N ALA A 355 -5.44 0.93 18.34
CA ALA A 355 -5.74 -0.25 19.13
C ALA A 355 -6.14 -1.45 18.27
N VAL A 356 -5.79 -2.66 18.70
CA VAL A 356 -6.18 -3.91 18.03
C VAL A 356 -7.44 -4.48 18.68
N HIS A 357 -8.46 -4.74 17.87
CA HIS A 357 -9.63 -5.50 18.29
C HIS A 357 -9.43 -6.99 17.99
N ASP A 358 -9.99 -7.85 18.85
CA ASP A 358 -9.96 -9.30 18.62
C ASP A 358 -10.84 -9.71 17.44
N GLN A 359 -10.20 -9.98 16.30
CA GLN A 359 -10.88 -10.43 15.09
C GLN A 359 -11.50 -11.83 15.23
N ALA A 360 -11.19 -12.59 16.29
CA ALA A 360 -11.82 -13.86 16.60
C ALA A 360 -13.16 -13.69 17.34
N VAL A 361 -13.42 -12.51 17.91
CA VAL A 361 -14.66 -12.16 18.61
C VAL A 361 -15.45 -11.18 17.73
N PRO A 362 -16.36 -11.67 16.88
CA PRO A 362 -17.12 -10.79 16.01
C PRO A 362 -18.08 -9.92 16.83
N CYS A 363 -18.26 -8.68 16.42
CA CYS A 363 -19.23 -7.74 16.98
C CYS A 363 -20.52 -7.72 16.13
N THR A 364 -20.90 -8.86 15.54
CA THR A 364 -21.97 -8.96 14.54
C THR A 364 -23.29 -8.41 15.06
N GLU A 365 -23.71 -8.81 16.26
CA GLU A 365 -24.99 -8.40 16.83
C GLU A 365 -25.03 -6.94 17.25
N GLU A 366 -23.94 -6.43 17.84
CA GLU A 366 -23.82 -5.02 18.20
C GLU A 366 -23.96 -4.14 16.94
N VAL A 367 -23.23 -4.49 15.89
CA VAL A 367 -23.20 -3.74 14.63
C VAL A 367 -24.53 -3.85 13.89
N LEU A 368 -25.16 -5.03 13.86
CA LEU A 368 -26.49 -5.19 13.25
C LEU A 368 -27.60 -4.51 14.07
N GLY A 369 -27.54 -4.58 15.40
CA GLY A 369 -28.47 -3.87 16.28
C GLY A 369 -28.42 -2.36 16.08
N ALA A 370 -27.23 -1.80 15.88
CA ALA A 370 -27.05 -0.37 15.59
C ALA A 370 -27.73 0.10 14.30
N VAL A 371 -27.97 -0.80 13.33
CA VAL A 371 -28.72 -0.51 12.08
C VAL A 371 -30.17 -0.98 12.13
N GLY A 372 -30.67 -1.33 13.33
CA GLY A 372 -32.08 -1.54 13.62
C GLY A 372 -32.58 -2.98 13.51
N PHE A 373 -31.70 -3.98 13.55
CA PHE A 373 -32.13 -5.36 13.79
C PHE A 373 -32.60 -5.53 15.24
N SER A 374 -33.77 -6.13 15.43
CA SER A 374 -34.30 -6.50 16.74
C SER A 374 -33.62 -7.75 17.30
N ASP A 375 -33.66 -7.92 18.62
CA ASP A 375 -33.14 -9.12 19.30
C ASP A 375 -33.76 -10.42 18.78
N ASP A 376 -35.04 -10.36 18.37
CA ASP A 376 -35.76 -11.49 17.77
C ASP A 376 -35.21 -11.82 16.37
N GLU A 377 -35.02 -10.82 15.52
CA GLU A 377 -34.41 -11.01 14.19
C GLU A 377 -32.98 -11.56 14.30
N LEU A 378 -32.16 -11.00 15.20
CA LEU A 378 -30.79 -11.48 15.45
C LEU A 378 -30.79 -12.92 15.96
N SER A 379 -31.73 -13.27 16.84
CA SER A 379 -31.87 -14.63 17.36
C SER A 379 -32.24 -15.63 16.27
N VAL A 380 -33.13 -15.25 15.34
CA VAL A 380 -33.48 -16.08 14.18
C VAL A 380 -32.28 -16.27 13.26
N LEU A 381 -31.60 -15.18 12.87
CA LEU A 381 -30.44 -15.24 11.97
C LEU A 381 -29.31 -16.09 12.57
N ARG A 382 -29.07 -16.00 13.88
CA ARG A 382 -28.08 -16.82 14.59
C ARG A 382 -28.47 -18.29 14.60
N ALA A 383 -29.74 -18.60 14.89
CA ALA A 383 -30.24 -19.98 14.92
C ALA A 383 -30.15 -20.66 13.54
N GLU A 384 -30.33 -19.90 12.46
CA GLU A 384 -30.14 -20.35 11.07
C GLU A 384 -28.67 -20.38 10.64
N GLY A 385 -27.76 -19.90 11.51
CA GLY A 385 -26.34 -19.75 11.24
C GLY A 385 -26.03 -18.72 10.15
N VAL A 386 -26.94 -17.80 9.85
CA VAL A 386 -26.72 -16.71 8.89
C VAL A 386 -25.71 -15.69 9.42
N ILE A 387 -25.63 -15.55 10.75
CA ILE A 387 -24.65 -14.72 11.45
C ILE A 387 -23.86 -15.54 12.47
N ALA A 388 -22.67 -15.06 12.85
CA ALA A 388 -21.84 -15.64 13.90
C ALA A 388 -21.15 -14.58 14.76
#